data_AF-A0A947CWU8-F1
#
_entry.id   AF-A0A947CWU8-F1
#
_cell.length_a   1.000
_cell.length_b   1.000
_cell.length_c   1.000
_cell.angle_alpha   90.00
_cell.angle_beta   90.00
_cell.angle_gamma   90.00
#
_symmetry.space_group_name_H-M   'P 1'
#
loop_
_entity.id
_entity.type
_entity.pdbx_description
1 polymer ?
#
loop_
_entity_poly.entity_id
_entity_poly.type
_entity_poly.pdbx_seq_one_letter_code
_entity_poly.pdbx_strand_id
1 'polypeptide(L)' 'EKVDDAIKYYQLALEKEPNMHGAWYDLGHMHRLNHDNDKAIEAFTKYLQMTKGKDPKADKEVRDAIEALGGKAPK' A
#
# COMPACT_ATOMS: atom_id res chain seq x y z
N GLU A 1 -13.91 12.50 -0.93
CA GLU A 1 -14.68 12.18 -2.15
C GLU A 1 -13.86 11.40 -3.18
N LYS A 2 -12.81 11.94 -3.83
CA LYS A 2 -12.05 11.15 -4.84
C LYS A 2 -11.20 9.99 -4.28
N VAL A 3 -10.71 10.12 -3.04
CA VAL A 3 -9.83 9.13 -2.41
C VAL A 3 -10.63 7.89 -1.96
N ASP A 4 -11.81 8.09 -1.40
CA ASP A 4 -12.72 7.02 -0.98
C ASP A 4 -13.13 6.11 -2.14
N ASP A 5 -13.46 6.69 -3.30
CA ASP A 5 -13.80 5.91 -4.49
C ASP A 5 -12.59 5.13 -5.00
N ALA A 6 -11.41 5.74 -5.04
CA ALA A 6 -10.17 5.06 -5.45
C ALA A 6 -9.87 3.85 -4.55
N ILE A 7 -10.00 4.02 -3.22
CA ILE A 7 -9.87 2.93 -2.25
C ILE A 7 -10.85 1.79 -2.58
N LYS A 8 -12.13 2.08 -2.84
CA LYS A 8 -13.11 1.07 -3.23
C LYS A 8 -12.73 0.34 -4.51
N TYR A 9 -12.27 1.06 -5.54
CA TYR A 9 -11.85 0.43 -6.80
C TYR A 9 -10.65 -0.49 -6.60
N TYR A 10 -9.65 -0.08 -5.82
CA TYR A 10 -8.51 -0.94 -5.51
C TYR A 10 -8.89 -2.15 -4.66
N GLN A 11 -9.81 -1.99 -3.70
CA GLN A 11 -10.34 -3.12 -2.91
C GLN A 11 -11.07 -4.13 -3.79
N LEU A 12 -11.94 -3.67 -4.70
CA LEU A 12 -12.61 -4.54 -5.67
C LEU A 12 -11.62 -5.24 -6.60
N ALA A 13 -10.57 -4.53 -7.03
CA ALA A 13 -9.51 -5.13 -7.84
C ALA A 13 -8.78 -6.23 -7.06
N LEU A 14 -8.48 -6.01 -5.78
CA LEU A 14 -7.85 -6.99 -4.89
C LEU A 14 -8.77 -8.18 -4.55
N GLU A 15 -10.10 -7.98 -4.54
CA GLU A 15 -11.06 -9.08 -4.42
C GLU A 15 -11.06 -9.99 -5.65
N LYS A 16 -10.80 -9.44 -6.84
CA LYS A 16 -10.70 -10.20 -8.09
C LYS A 16 -9.31 -10.80 -8.28
N GLU A 17 -8.28 -10.03 -8.01
CA GLU A 17 -6.87 -10.37 -8.17
C GLU A 17 -6.07 -10.04 -6.91
N PRO A 18 -6.09 -10.93 -5.90
CA PRO A 18 -5.41 -10.69 -4.63
C PRO A 18 -3.88 -10.65 -4.74
N ASN A 19 -3.33 -11.11 -5.87
CA ASN A 19 -1.88 -11.13 -6.14
C ASN A 19 -1.39 -9.85 -6.85
N MET A 20 -2.25 -8.83 -6.98
CA MET A 20 -1.89 -7.59 -7.63
C MET A 20 -1.12 -6.68 -6.65
N HIS A 21 0.19 -6.87 -6.56
CA HIS A 21 1.04 -6.03 -5.70
C HIS A 21 0.89 -4.54 -6.04
N GLY A 22 0.80 -4.15 -7.32
CA GLY A 22 0.57 -2.74 -7.70
C GLY A 22 -0.65 -2.10 -7.02
N ALA A 23 -1.76 -2.83 -6.92
CA ALA A 23 -2.95 -2.35 -6.24
C ALA A 23 -2.74 -2.11 -4.73
N TRP A 24 -1.93 -2.94 -4.06
CA TRP A 24 -1.55 -2.71 -2.66
C TRP A 24 -0.68 -1.46 -2.47
N TYR A 25 0.21 -1.18 -3.42
CA TYR A 25 1.03 0.04 -3.42
C TYR A 25 0.15 1.29 -3.54
N ASP A 26 -0.71 1.32 -4.55
CA ASP A 26 -1.60 2.46 -4.80
C ASP A 26 -2.62 2.63 -3.66
N LEU A 27 -3.16 1.53 -3.12
CA LEU A 27 -4.06 1.54 -1.97
C LEU A 27 -3.39 2.16 -0.73
N GLY A 28 -2.12 1.86 -0.48
CA GLY A 28 -1.35 2.48 0.60
C GLY A 28 -1.22 4.00 0.43
N HIS A 29 -0.93 4.46 -0.78
CA HIS A 29 -0.91 5.90 -1.08
C HIS A 29 -2.28 6.55 -0.92
N MET A 30 -3.35 5.89 -1.37
CA MET A 30 -4.71 6.41 -1.21
C MET A 30 -5.09 6.54 0.26
N HIS A 31 -4.82 5.52 1.08
CA HIS A 31 -5.05 5.61 2.53
C HIS A 31 -4.23 6.73 3.18
N ARG A 32 -2.98 6.92 2.75
CA ARG A 32 -2.15 8.04 3.23
C ARG A 32 -2.79 9.40 2.88
N LEU A 33 -3.29 9.55 1.65
CA LEU A 33 -4.01 10.76 1.24
C LEU A 33 -5.32 10.94 2.00
N ASN A 34 -5.93 9.86 2.45
CA ASN A 34 -7.14 9.88 3.29
C ASN A 34 -6.83 10.14 4.78
N HIS A 35 -5.57 10.39 5.14
CA HIS A 35 -5.10 10.47 6.53
C HIS A 35 -5.31 9.18 7.35
N ASP A 36 -5.59 8.05 6.70
CA ASP A 36 -5.72 6.71 7.30
C ASP A 36 -4.33 6.05 7.39
N ASN A 37 -3.46 6.56 8.27
CA ASN A 37 -2.08 6.10 8.37
C ASN A 37 -1.97 4.60 8.71
N ASP A 38 -2.84 4.09 9.59
CA ASP A 38 -2.86 2.66 9.95
C ASP A 38 -3.11 1.76 8.73
N LYS A 39 -4.14 2.10 7.93
CA LYS A 39 -4.47 1.32 6.73
C LYS A 39 -3.42 1.47 5.63
N ALA A 40 -2.81 2.66 5.53
CA ALA A 40 -1.71 2.89 4.60
C ALA A 40 -0.53 1.97 4.92
N ILE A 41 -0.13 1.89 6.20
CA ILE A 41 0.93 1.00 6.68
C ILE A 41 0.59 -0.46 6.40
N GLU A 42 -0.66 -0.88 6.64
CA GLU A 42 -1.10 -2.25 6.35
C GLU A 42 -0.99 -2.60 4.87
N ALA A 43 -1.51 -1.75 3.98
CA ALA A 43 -1.48 -1.96 2.54
C ALA A 43 -0.04 -2.01 2.00
N PHE A 44 0.81 -1.09 2.45
CA PHE A 44 2.24 -1.07 2.16
C PHE A 44 2.98 -2.32 2.69
N THR A 45 2.60 -2.81 3.86
CA THR A 45 3.16 -4.05 4.42
C THR A 45 2.78 -5.26 3.56
N LYS A 46 1.53 -5.33 3.09
CA LYS A 46 1.07 -6.37 2.16
C LYS A 46 1.82 -6.31 0.83
N TYR A 47 2.04 -5.11 0.29
CA TYR A 47 2.86 -4.91 -0.91
C TYR A 47 4.25 -5.58 -0.77
N LEU A 48 4.99 -5.24 0.29
CA LEU A 48 6.34 -5.77 0.54
C LEU A 48 6.37 -7.30 0.68
N GLN A 49 5.33 -7.87 1.30
CA GLN A 49 5.21 -9.33 1.44
C GLN A 49 4.97 -10.04 0.11
N MET A 50 4.31 -9.38 -0.85
CA MET A 50 4.02 -9.93 -2.17
C MET A 50 5.19 -9.76 -3.14
N THR A 51 5.84 -8.59 -3.14
CA THR A 51 7.01 -8.35 -4.01
C THR A 51 8.22 -9.16 -3.55
N LYS A 52 8.41 -9.39 -2.26
CA LYS A 52 9.54 -10.16 -1.69
C LYS A 52 10.91 -9.69 -2.24
N GLY A 53 11.09 -8.39 -2.46
CA GLY A 53 12.34 -7.87 -3.04
C GLY A 53 12.43 -7.90 -4.57
N LYS A 54 11.35 -8.23 -5.28
CA LYS A 54 11.32 -8.20 -6.76
C LYS A 54 11.45 -6.80 -7.34
N ASP A 55 11.02 -5.77 -6.60
CA ASP A 55 11.16 -4.37 -7.00
C ASP A 55 11.85 -3.58 -5.88
N PRO A 56 13.19 -3.56 -5.85
CA PRO A 56 13.93 -2.92 -4.76
C PRO A 56 13.73 -1.40 -4.71
N LYS A 57 13.35 -0.77 -5.82
CA LYS A 57 13.09 0.66 -5.89
C LYS A 57 11.76 0.98 -5.20
N ALA A 58 10.69 0.34 -5.64
CA ALA A 58 9.38 0.53 -5.04
C ALA A 58 9.34 0.03 -3.59
N ASP A 59 10.02 -1.08 -3.28
CA ASP A 59 10.14 -1.57 -1.90
C ASP A 59 10.81 -0.53 -0.99
N LYS A 60 11.81 0.21 -1.49
CA LYS A 60 12.41 1.31 -0.74
C LYS A 60 11.42 2.45 -0.53
N GLU A 61 10.73 2.88 -1.59
CA GLU A 61 9.71 3.94 -1.50
C GLU A 61 8.59 3.61 -0.52
N VAL A 62 8.16 2.34 -0.48
CA VAL A 62 7.16 1.86 0.46
C VAL A 62 7.66 1.88 1.89
N ARG A 63 8.91 1.46 2.13
CA ARG A 63 9.52 1.51 3.46
C ARG A 63 9.62 2.94 3.97
N ASP A 64 10.12 3.87 3.15
CA ASP A 64 10.17 5.30 3.45
C ASP A 64 8.76 5.85 3.76
N ALA A 65 7.75 5.44 3.00
CA ALA A 65 6.36 5.85 3.24
C ALA A 65 5.82 5.34 4.58
N ILE A 66 6.08 4.07 4.95
CA ILE A 66 5.68 3.51 6.25
C ILE A 66 6.36 4.29 7.39
N GLU A 67 7.66 4.58 7.27
CA GLU A 67 8.42 5.33 8.29
C GLU A 67 7.92 6.77 8.41
N ALA A 68 7.61 7.44 7.29
CA ALA A 68 7.04 8.78 7.29
C ALA A 68 5.64 8.84 7.95
N LEU A 69 4.91 7.73 7.95
CA LEU A 69 3.62 7.58 8.63
C LEU A 69 3.76 7.22 10.12
N GLY A 70 4.99 7.08 10.63
CA GLY A 70 5.28 6.66 12.00
C GLY A 70 5.19 5.15 12.22
N GLY A 71 5.00 4.37 11.15
CA GLY A 71 5.02 2.92 11.18
C GLY A 71 6.44 2.35 11.07
N LYS A 72 6.59 1.04 11.29
CA LYS A 72 7.86 0.34 11.11
C LYS A 72 7.71 -0.70 10.00
N ALA A 73 8.39 -0.47 8.87
CA ALA A 73 8.30 -1.40 7.76
C ALA A 73 8.94 -2.75 8.11
N PRO A 74 8.39 -3.87 7.61
CA PRO A 74 9.03 -5.16 7.75
C PRO A 74 10.40 -5.16 7.05
N LYS A 75 11.38 -5.81 7.69
CA LYS A 75 12.74 -5.97 7.15
C LYS A 75 12.71 -6.90 5.94
#